data_AF-A0A258SSY7-F1
#
_entry.id   AF-A0A258SSY7-F1
#
_cell.length_a   1.000
_cell.length_b   1.000
_cell.length_c   1.000
_cell.angle_alpha   90.00
_cell.angle_beta   90.00
_cell.angle_gamma   90.00
#
_symmetry.space_group_name_H-M   'P 1'
#
loop_
_entity.id
_entity.type
_entity.pdbx_description
1 polymer ?
#
loop_
_entity_poly.entity_id
_entity_poly.type
_entity_poly.pdbx_seq_one_letter_code
_entity_poly.pdbx_strand_id
1 'polypeptide(L)'
;MTVPAAKTHATPPAAPDIDADDAPLYAARRAIYPQSVHGTFRRIKWIVLIVTLGIYYFLPFVRWDRGPDAPNQAVLIDFPARRFYFFFIEIWPQEFYYVAGLLILAALILFLMNAVAGRVWCGYLCPQTVWTDLFMAVERLIEGDRRERIAADNAPWTIDKFAHKTLKHTLWLLIAWWTGGAWVLYFDDAPTLVRELATFQASATAYTSIAVLT
;
A
#
# COMPACT_ATOMS: atom_id res chain seq x y z
N MET A 1 11.01 30.34 -41.63
CA MET A 1 11.09 30.23 -40.15
C MET A 1 9.68 30.35 -39.60
N THR A 2 9.02 29.22 -39.35
CA THR A 2 7.65 29.17 -38.81
C THR A 2 7.73 29.11 -37.28
N VAL A 3 7.30 30.20 -36.63
CA VAL A 3 7.14 30.27 -35.17
C VAL A 3 6.03 29.30 -34.75
N PRO A 4 6.23 28.42 -33.76
CA PRO A 4 5.18 27.53 -33.29
C PRO A 4 4.13 28.32 -32.49
N ALA A 5 2.86 28.05 -32.76
CA ALA A 5 1.72 28.70 -32.11
C ALA A 5 1.75 28.47 -30.59
N ALA A 6 1.60 29.56 -29.83
CA ALA A 6 1.47 29.55 -28.38
C ALA A 6 0.21 28.76 -27.98
N LYS A 7 0.37 27.80 -27.06
CA LYS A 7 -0.76 27.07 -26.47
C LYS A 7 -1.56 28.05 -25.60
N THR A 8 -2.78 28.35 -25.99
CA THR A 8 -3.75 29.07 -25.18
C THR A 8 -4.07 28.25 -23.93
N HIS A 9 -3.52 28.67 -22.78
CA HIS A 9 -4.01 28.22 -21.49
C HIS A 9 -5.41 28.81 -21.32
N ALA A 10 -6.44 27.97 -21.29
CA ALA A 10 -7.79 28.41 -20.99
C ALA A 10 -7.79 29.12 -19.63
N THR A 11 -8.16 30.40 -19.62
CA THR A 11 -8.40 31.18 -18.41
C THR A 11 -9.47 30.46 -17.59
N PRO A 12 -9.23 30.19 -16.29
CA PRO A 12 -10.28 29.66 -15.42
C PRO A 12 -11.50 30.58 -15.48
N PRO A 13 -12.74 30.05 -15.44
CA PRO A 13 -13.91 30.89 -15.32
C PRO A 13 -13.73 31.84 -14.13
N ALA A 14 -14.00 33.12 -14.34
CA ALA A 14 -13.90 34.13 -13.29
C ALA A 14 -14.72 33.64 -12.09
N ALA A 15 -14.07 33.62 -10.92
CA ALA A 15 -14.75 33.30 -9.67
C ALA A 15 -15.93 34.28 -9.52
N PRO A 16 -17.09 33.85 -9.01
CA PRO A 16 -18.14 34.78 -8.63
C PRO A 16 -17.54 35.82 -7.67
N ASP A 17 -18.06 37.05 -7.73
CA ASP A 17 -17.75 38.09 -6.74
C ASP A 17 -18.36 37.62 -5.40
N ILE A 18 -17.59 36.86 -4.64
CA ILE A 18 -17.94 36.40 -3.30
C ILE A 18 -17.30 37.40 -2.34
N ASP A 19 -18.12 38.04 -1.51
CA ASP A 19 -17.69 38.90 -0.42
C ASP A 19 -16.54 38.21 0.32
N ALA A 20 -15.47 38.94 0.66
CA ALA A 20 -14.25 38.36 1.22
C ALA A 20 -14.49 37.55 2.52
N ASP A 21 -15.61 37.82 3.20
CA ASP A 21 -16.07 37.14 4.41
C ASP A 21 -16.82 35.81 4.14
N ASP A 22 -17.32 35.58 2.92
CA ASP A 22 -18.03 34.36 2.47
C ASP A 22 -17.19 33.48 1.53
N ALA A 23 -15.95 33.87 1.25
CA ALA A 23 -15.04 33.08 0.42
C ALA A 23 -14.76 31.72 1.08
N PRO A 24 -14.95 30.58 0.38
CA PRO A 24 -14.71 29.27 0.96
C PRO A 24 -13.24 29.14 1.38
N LEU A 25 -13.02 28.94 2.69
CA LEU A 25 -11.69 28.77 3.31
C LEU A 25 -10.91 27.57 2.77
N TYR A 26 -11.57 26.67 2.03
CA TYR A 26 -10.96 25.49 1.43
C TYR A 26 -11.27 25.40 -0.06
N ALA A 27 -10.23 25.16 -0.85
CA ALA A 27 -10.38 24.80 -2.26
C ALA A 27 -10.99 23.40 -2.38
N ALA A 28 -11.98 23.24 -3.26
CA ALA A 28 -12.54 21.93 -3.59
C ALA A 28 -11.44 20.98 -4.09
N ARG A 29 -11.44 19.74 -3.58
CA ARG A 29 -10.45 18.71 -3.94
C ARG A 29 -10.53 18.44 -5.45
N ARG A 30 -9.46 18.73 -6.17
CA ARG A 30 -9.32 18.35 -7.58
C ARG A 30 -8.76 16.93 -7.67
N ALA A 31 -9.38 16.10 -8.50
CA ALA A 31 -8.88 14.76 -8.77
C ALA A 31 -7.50 14.85 -9.46
N ILE A 32 -6.53 14.10 -8.91
CA ILE A 32 -5.17 14.05 -9.46
C ILE A 32 -5.06 12.80 -10.33
N TYR A 33 -4.77 12.99 -11.62
CA TYR A 33 -4.56 11.93 -12.59
C TYR A 33 -3.06 11.82 -12.92
N PRO A 34 -2.31 10.92 -12.28
CA PRO A 34 -0.88 10.82 -12.53
C PRO A 34 -0.62 10.14 -13.87
N GLN A 35 0.20 10.79 -14.69
CA GLN A 35 0.59 10.26 -16.00
C GLN A 35 1.53 9.06 -15.86
N SER A 36 1.46 8.12 -16.81
CA SER A 36 2.46 7.06 -16.95
C SER A 36 3.85 7.65 -17.25
N VAL A 37 4.89 7.01 -16.71
CA VAL A 37 6.29 7.39 -16.92
C VAL A 37 7.08 6.11 -17.17
N HIS A 38 7.98 6.13 -18.15
CA HIS A 38 8.87 5.02 -18.49
C HIS A 38 10.33 5.42 -18.28
N GLY A 39 11.16 4.46 -17.86
CA GLY A 39 12.59 4.68 -17.65
C GLY A 39 13.19 3.74 -16.59
N THR A 40 14.50 3.83 -16.41
CA THR A 40 15.25 2.97 -15.47
C THR A 40 14.74 3.11 -14.04
N PHE A 41 14.53 4.33 -13.55
CA PHE A 41 14.00 4.57 -12.20
C PHE A 41 12.60 4.00 -11.99
N ARG A 42 11.75 4.00 -13.03
CA ARG A 42 10.43 3.34 -12.95
C ARG A 42 10.58 1.82 -12.88
N ARG A 43 11.52 1.22 -13.62
CA ARG A 43 11.80 -0.22 -13.54
C ARG A 43 12.32 -0.60 -12.15
N ILE A 44 13.24 0.18 -11.58
CA ILE A 44 13.73 -0.02 -10.21
C ILE A 44 12.57 0.01 -9.22
N LYS A 45 11.67 0.99 -9.35
CA LYS A 45 10.50 1.09 -8.47
C LYS A 45 9.59 -0.15 -8.55
N TRP A 46 9.41 -0.71 -9.75
CA TRP A 46 8.68 -1.96 -9.93
C TRP A 46 9.37 -3.15 -9.27
N ILE A 47 10.71 -3.25 -9.39
CA ILE A 47 11.48 -4.30 -8.72
C ILE A 47 11.31 -4.17 -7.20
N VAL A 48 11.49 -2.97 -6.65
CA VAL A 48 11.32 -2.71 -5.20
C VAL A 48 9.91 -3.09 -4.76
N LEU A 49 8.88 -2.67 -5.49
CA LEU A 49 7.48 -3.02 -5.20
C LEU A 49 7.25 -4.53 -5.17
N ILE A 50 7.76 -5.27 -6.16
CA ILE A 50 7.59 -6.73 -6.24
C ILE A 50 8.34 -7.40 -5.09
N VAL A 51 9.56 -6.96 -4.78
CA VAL A 51 10.38 -7.53 -3.71
C VAL A 51 9.75 -7.26 -2.34
N THR A 52 9.32 -6.04 -2.04
CA THR A 52 8.76 -5.69 -0.73
C THR A 52 7.40 -6.36 -0.50
N LEU A 53 6.51 -6.36 -1.49
CA LEU A 53 5.25 -7.09 -1.41
C LEU A 53 5.49 -8.60 -1.37
N GLY A 54 6.45 -9.11 -2.12
CA GLY A 54 6.84 -10.53 -2.08
C GLY A 54 7.28 -10.94 -0.69
N ILE A 55 8.20 -10.19 -0.08
CA ILE A 55 8.62 -10.44 1.31
C ILE A 55 7.41 -10.38 2.25
N TYR A 56 6.58 -9.34 2.14
CA TYR A 56 5.40 -9.20 2.99
C TYR A 56 4.43 -10.38 2.90
N TYR A 57 4.15 -10.89 1.69
CA TYR A 57 3.20 -11.98 1.50
C TYR A 57 3.78 -13.36 1.78
N PHE A 58 5.06 -13.59 1.48
CA PHE A 58 5.67 -14.92 1.58
C PHE A 58 6.36 -15.17 2.92
N LEU A 59 6.79 -14.13 3.64
CA LEU A 59 7.52 -14.29 4.89
C LEU A 59 6.77 -15.09 5.97
N PRO A 60 5.44 -14.94 6.17
CA PRO A 60 4.69 -15.79 7.12
C PRO A 60 4.71 -17.28 6.79
N PHE A 61 4.86 -17.64 5.50
CA PHE A 61 4.90 -19.03 5.06
C PHE A 61 6.30 -19.66 5.16
N VAL A 62 7.34 -18.85 5.41
CA VAL A 62 8.69 -19.37 5.58
C VAL A 62 8.75 -20.19 6.87
N ARG A 63 9.02 -21.49 6.72
CA ARG A 63 9.15 -22.40 7.86
C ARG A 63 10.56 -22.33 8.43
N TRP A 64 10.65 -22.30 9.75
CA TRP A 64 11.91 -22.21 10.47
C TRP A 64 11.87 -23.12 11.70
N ASP A 65 12.69 -24.17 11.69
CA ASP A 65 12.76 -25.14 12.79
C ASP A 65 13.58 -24.56 13.95
N ARG A 66 13.00 -24.57 15.15
CA ARG A 66 13.62 -24.14 16.41
C ARG A 66 13.60 -25.21 17.49
N GLY A 67 13.24 -26.45 17.12
CA GLY A 67 13.04 -27.56 18.05
C GLY A 67 11.56 -27.88 18.33
N PRO A 68 11.29 -28.93 19.10
CA PRO A 68 9.97 -29.56 19.19
C PRO A 68 8.89 -28.69 19.85
N ASP A 69 9.28 -27.79 20.75
CA ASP A 69 8.36 -27.04 21.61
C ASP A 69 8.06 -25.62 21.07
N ALA A 70 8.58 -25.26 19.89
CA ALA A 70 8.48 -23.92 19.32
C ALA A 70 7.73 -23.92 17.98
N PRO A 71 6.98 -22.84 17.66
CA PRO A 71 6.24 -22.75 16.41
C PRO A 71 7.17 -22.64 15.21
N ASN A 72 6.91 -23.41 14.15
CA ASN A 72 7.80 -23.54 12.99
C ASN A 72 7.67 -22.39 11.96
N GLN A 73 7.21 -21.20 12.33
CA GLN A 73 7.02 -20.05 11.44
C GLN A 73 8.10 -19.00 11.65
N ALA A 74 8.83 -18.60 10.61
CA ALA A 74 10.01 -17.73 10.70
C ALA A 74 9.77 -16.41 11.44
N VAL A 75 8.67 -15.71 11.14
CA VAL A 75 8.26 -14.49 11.83
C VAL A 75 6.84 -14.68 12.36
N LEU A 76 6.71 -14.70 13.68
CA LEU A 76 5.43 -14.92 14.36
C LEU A 76 5.34 -14.06 15.62
N ILE A 77 4.23 -13.36 15.77
CA ILE A 77 3.86 -12.63 16.98
C ILE A 77 2.85 -13.48 17.75
N ASP A 78 3.35 -14.27 18.70
CA ASP A 78 2.52 -15.16 19.50
C ASP A 78 1.99 -14.42 20.73
N PHE A 79 0.76 -13.92 20.63
CA PHE A 79 0.08 -13.27 21.76
C PHE A 79 -0.20 -14.22 22.93
N PRO A 80 -0.73 -15.45 22.72
CA PRO A 80 -0.95 -16.42 23.81
C PRO A 80 0.30 -16.71 24.64
N ALA A 81 1.43 -17.01 23.99
CA ALA A 81 2.69 -17.29 24.68
C ALA A 81 3.45 -16.02 25.09
N ARG A 82 2.98 -14.84 24.62
CA ARG A 82 3.62 -13.52 24.79
C ARG A 82 5.06 -13.51 24.29
N ARG A 83 5.31 -14.14 23.15
CA ARG A 83 6.65 -14.29 22.55
C ARG A 83 6.64 -13.75 21.14
N PHE A 84 7.70 -13.03 20.78
CA PHE A 84 7.93 -12.61 19.41
C PHE A 84 9.05 -13.44 18.82
N TYR A 85 8.77 -14.12 17.71
CA TYR A 85 9.75 -14.94 17.02
C TYR A 85 10.22 -14.23 15.75
N PHE A 86 11.54 -14.07 15.61
CA PHE A 86 12.18 -13.53 14.42
C PHE A 86 13.37 -14.42 14.03
N PHE A 87 13.13 -15.36 13.12
CA PHE A 87 14.06 -16.43 12.76
C PHE A 87 14.53 -17.23 13.99
N PHE A 88 15.80 -17.14 14.39
CA PHE A 88 16.32 -17.78 15.61
C PHE A 88 16.17 -16.92 16.87
N ILE A 89 15.80 -15.65 16.72
CA ILE A 89 15.69 -14.72 17.83
C ILE A 89 14.30 -14.87 18.43
N GLU A 90 14.25 -15.32 19.68
CA GLU A 90 13.06 -15.32 20.50
C GLU A 90 13.14 -14.11 21.44
N ILE A 91 12.20 -13.18 21.31
CA ILE A 91 12.16 -11.96 22.11
C ILE A 91 11.04 -12.09 23.12
N TRP A 92 11.44 -12.09 24.39
CA TRP A 92 10.52 -12.07 25.51
C TRP A 92 10.05 -10.62 25.80
N PRO A 93 8.88 -10.41 26.43
CA PRO A 93 8.39 -9.06 26.70
C PRO A 93 9.33 -8.23 27.59
N GLN A 94 10.10 -8.88 28.47
CA GLN A 94 11.11 -8.22 29.30
C GLN A 94 12.34 -7.79 28.49
N GLU A 95 12.57 -8.43 27.35
CA GLU A 95 13.68 -8.19 26.44
C GLU A 95 13.33 -7.22 25.31
N PHE A 96 12.21 -6.50 25.45
CA PHE A 96 11.73 -5.53 24.48
C PHE A 96 12.74 -4.41 24.17
N TYR A 97 13.76 -4.21 25.03
CA TYR A 97 14.86 -3.29 24.76
C TYR A 97 15.64 -3.66 23.48
N TYR A 98 15.70 -4.93 23.06
CA TYR A 98 16.27 -5.31 21.75
C TYR A 98 15.47 -4.73 20.59
N VAL A 99 14.14 -4.79 20.67
CA VAL A 99 13.24 -4.20 19.66
C VAL A 99 13.39 -2.68 19.66
N ALA A 100 13.40 -2.05 20.83
CA ALA A 100 13.60 -0.61 20.94
C ALA A 100 14.95 -0.16 20.34
N GLY A 101 16.04 -0.88 20.62
CA GLY A 101 17.35 -0.64 20.02
C GLY A 101 17.34 -0.78 18.50
N LEU A 102 16.67 -1.81 17.96
CA LEU A 102 16.48 -1.99 16.53
C LEU A 102 15.69 -0.83 15.89
N LEU A 103 14.64 -0.35 16.55
CA LEU A 103 13.85 0.78 16.07
C LEU A 103 14.65 2.09 16.07
N ILE A 104 15.49 2.32 17.09
CA ILE A 104 16.42 3.46 17.12
C ILE A 104 17.41 3.38 15.96
N LEU A 105 18.02 2.21 15.74
CA LEU A 105 18.93 2.00 14.62
C LEU A 105 18.23 2.20 13.27
N ALA A 106 17.02 1.68 13.10
CA ALA A 106 16.20 1.87 11.91
C ALA A 106 15.87 3.35 11.66
N ALA A 107 15.56 4.11 12.71
CA ALA A 107 15.34 5.54 12.63
C ALA A 107 16.61 6.30 12.21
N LEU A 108 17.77 5.96 12.79
CA LEU A 108 19.05 6.55 12.40
C LEU A 108 19.39 6.25 10.93
N ILE A 109 19.19 5.01 10.48
CA ILE A 109 19.38 4.61 9.08
C ILE A 109 18.44 5.40 8.16
N LEU A 110 17.17 5.55 8.55
CA LEU A 110 16.18 6.31 7.79
C LEU A 110 16.60 7.79 7.65
N PHE A 111 17.02 8.44 8.75
CA PHE A 111 17.51 9.82 8.71
C PHE A 111 18.78 9.95 7.88
N LEU A 112 19.73 9.02 8.03
CA LEU A 112 20.97 9.01 7.26
C LEU A 112 20.70 8.88 5.77
N MET A 113 19.84 7.94 5.37
CA MET A 113 19.48 7.75 3.98
C MET A 113 18.79 8.99 3.39
N ASN A 114 17.95 9.67 4.18
CA ASN A 114 17.33 10.91 3.75
C ASN A 114 18.35 12.06 3.63
N ALA A 115 19.35 12.13 4.52
CA ALA A 115 20.40 13.14 4.46
C ALA A 115 21.33 12.93 3.25
N VAL A 116 21.68 11.68 2.93
CA VAL A 116 22.62 11.35 1.84
C VAL A 116 21.95 11.32 0.46
N ALA A 117 20.78 10.69 0.35
CA ALA A 117 20.12 10.41 -0.93
C ALA A 117 18.76 11.12 -1.10
N GLY A 118 18.36 11.98 -0.15
CA GLY A 118 17.12 12.73 -0.23
C GLY A 118 15.89 11.84 -0.08
N ARG A 119 14.97 11.86 -1.04
CA ARG A 119 13.67 11.18 -0.94
C ARG A 119 13.68 9.70 -1.35
N VAL A 120 14.80 8.99 -1.19
CA VAL A 120 14.88 7.57 -1.59
C VAL A 120 13.92 6.71 -0.77
N TRP A 121 13.82 6.89 0.55
CA TRP A 121 12.85 6.15 1.37
C TRP A 121 11.41 6.41 0.90
N CYS A 122 11.00 7.68 0.96
CA CYS A 122 9.64 8.11 0.68
C CYS A 122 9.27 7.97 -0.80
N GLY A 123 10.24 7.77 -1.70
CA GLY A 123 10.01 7.60 -3.13
C GLY A 123 9.92 6.13 -3.58
N TYR A 124 10.54 5.20 -2.85
CA TYR A 124 10.70 3.81 -3.29
C TYR A 124 10.28 2.75 -2.26
N LEU A 125 10.60 2.93 -0.97
CA LEU A 125 10.47 1.89 0.06
C LEU A 125 9.31 2.10 1.02
N CYS A 126 8.85 3.35 1.18
CA CYS A 126 7.76 3.68 2.09
C CYS A 126 6.51 2.81 1.77
N PRO A 127 5.92 2.11 2.76
CA PRO A 127 4.74 1.27 2.53
C PRO A 127 3.60 2.03 1.85
N GLN A 128 3.32 3.25 2.30
CA GLN A 128 2.29 4.08 1.67
C GLN A 128 2.54 4.28 0.16
N THR A 129 3.80 4.47 -0.24
CA THR A 129 4.18 4.62 -1.65
C THR A 129 4.02 3.31 -2.42
N VAL A 130 4.53 2.19 -1.90
CA VAL A 130 4.46 0.88 -2.56
C VAL A 130 3.01 0.49 -2.85
N TRP A 131 2.11 0.61 -1.87
CA TRP A 131 0.69 0.29 -2.07
C TRP A 131 0.01 1.32 -2.98
N THR A 132 0.26 2.62 -2.82
CA THR A 132 -0.32 3.63 -3.72
C THR A 132 0.11 3.38 -5.17
N ASP A 133 1.37 3.04 -5.44
CA ASP A 133 1.81 2.70 -6.78
C ASP A 133 1.15 1.44 -7.34
N LEU A 134 0.89 0.44 -6.49
CA LEU A 134 0.12 -0.75 -6.86
C LEU A 134 -1.32 -0.36 -7.25
N PHE A 135 -2.03 0.38 -6.39
CA PHE A 135 -3.40 0.81 -6.66
C PHE A 135 -3.51 1.68 -7.91
N MET A 136 -2.58 2.61 -8.12
CA MET A 136 -2.54 3.45 -9.32
C MET A 136 -2.16 2.66 -10.58
N ALA A 137 -1.35 1.62 -10.46
CA ALA A 137 -1.06 0.76 -11.60
C ALA A 137 -2.26 -0.10 -12.01
N VAL A 138 -2.99 -0.64 -11.03
CA VAL A 138 -4.24 -1.38 -11.26
C VAL A 138 -5.31 -0.46 -11.86
N GLU A 139 -5.44 0.75 -11.34
CA GLU A 139 -6.36 1.74 -11.90
C GLU A 139 -6.02 2.10 -13.34
N ARG A 140 -4.73 2.26 -13.67
CA ARG A 140 -4.28 2.50 -15.06
C ARG A 140 -4.51 1.31 -15.98
N LEU A 141 -4.41 0.09 -15.46
CA LEU A 141 -4.67 -1.12 -16.24
C LEU A 141 -6.14 -1.21 -16.66
N ILE A 142 -7.05 -0.70 -15.84
CA ILE A 142 -8.50 -0.74 -16.09
C ILE A 142 -8.99 0.51 -16.83
N GLU A 143 -8.70 1.71 -16.32
CA GLU A 143 -9.25 2.96 -16.85
C GLU A 143 -8.34 3.65 -17.90
N GLY A 144 -7.13 3.13 -18.11
CA GLY A 144 -6.17 3.69 -19.05
C GLY A 144 -5.29 4.82 -18.48
N ASP A 145 -4.59 5.52 -19.36
CA ASP A 145 -3.66 6.60 -18.97
C ASP A 145 -4.41 7.92 -18.70
N ARG A 146 -3.69 8.95 -18.24
CA ARG A 146 -4.24 10.23 -17.80
C ARG A 146 -5.29 10.85 -18.73
N ARG A 147 -5.07 10.83 -20.06
CA ARG A 147 -6.01 11.45 -21.02
C ARG A 147 -7.33 10.70 -21.10
N GLU A 148 -7.27 9.38 -21.15
CA GLU A 148 -8.44 8.50 -21.22
C GLU A 148 -9.28 8.64 -19.96
N ARG A 149 -8.63 8.69 -18.79
CA ARG A 149 -9.30 8.91 -17.51
C ARG A 149 -10.00 10.26 -17.40
N ILE A 150 -9.34 11.34 -17.81
CA ILE A 150 -9.94 12.68 -17.82
C ILE A 150 -11.14 12.71 -18.77
N ALA A 151 -11.02 12.09 -19.95
CA ALA A 151 -12.12 12.00 -20.91
C ALA A 151 -13.29 11.16 -20.37
N ALA A 152 -13.00 10.00 -19.79
CA ALA A 152 -14.00 9.10 -19.21
C ALA A 152 -14.73 9.72 -18.02
N ASP A 153 -14.03 10.48 -17.17
CA ASP A 153 -14.67 11.15 -16.03
C ASP A 153 -15.59 12.28 -16.46
N ASN A 154 -15.26 13.01 -17.53
CA ASN A 154 -16.11 14.06 -18.12
C ASN A 154 -17.27 13.52 -18.98
N ALA A 155 -17.22 12.25 -19.39
CA ALA A 155 -18.28 11.62 -20.19
C ALA A 155 -19.53 11.28 -19.34
N PRO A 156 -20.73 11.21 -19.94
CA PRO A 156 -21.94 10.74 -19.26
C PRO A 156 -21.78 9.30 -18.75
N TRP A 157 -22.60 8.92 -17.77
CA TRP A 157 -22.60 7.56 -17.24
C TRP A 157 -23.09 6.56 -18.29
N THR A 158 -22.17 5.74 -18.79
CA THR A 158 -22.44 4.60 -19.67
C THR A 158 -22.26 3.29 -18.90
N ILE A 159 -22.83 2.20 -19.42
CA ILE A 159 -22.64 0.84 -18.85
C ILE A 159 -21.15 0.48 -18.79
N ASP A 160 -20.41 0.85 -19.84
CA ASP A 160 -18.96 0.64 -19.92
C ASP A 160 -18.20 1.39 -18.82
N LYS A 161 -18.53 2.68 -18.59
CA LYS A 161 -17.96 3.46 -17.48
C LYS A 161 -18.28 2.84 -16.13
N PHE A 162 -19.53 2.38 -15.93
CA PHE A 162 -19.92 1.71 -14.70
C PHE A 162 -19.15 0.41 -14.49
N ALA A 163 -18.99 -0.42 -15.53
CA ALA A 163 -18.23 -1.67 -15.46
C ALA A 163 -16.77 -1.43 -15.07
N HIS A 164 -16.08 -0.47 -15.71
CA HIS A 164 -14.70 -0.11 -15.38
C HIS A 164 -14.55 0.40 -13.94
N LYS A 165 -15.47 1.27 -13.48
CA LYS A 165 -15.44 1.80 -12.11
C LYS A 165 -15.69 0.68 -11.09
N THR A 166 -16.68 -0.17 -11.32
CA THR A 166 -16.97 -1.33 -10.47
C THR A 166 -15.78 -2.27 -10.42
N LEU A 167 -15.22 -2.65 -11.57
CA LEU A 167 -14.06 -3.54 -11.64
C LEU A 167 -12.86 -2.97 -10.88
N LYS A 168 -12.58 -1.67 -11.02
CA LYS A 168 -11.53 -0.99 -10.24
C LYS A 168 -11.75 -1.11 -8.75
N HIS A 169 -12.94 -0.76 -8.26
CA HIS A 169 -13.24 -0.82 -6.84
C HIS A 169 -13.22 -2.26 -6.32
N THR A 170 -13.67 -3.24 -7.11
CA THR A 170 -13.55 -4.66 -6.79
C THR A 170 -12.09 -5.08 -6.66
N LEU A 171 -11.21 -4.75 -7.62
CA LEU A 171 -9.79 -5.07 -7.51
C LEU A 171 -9.12 -4.36 -6.33
N TRP A 172 -9.50 -3.11 -6.04
CA TRP A 172 -9.00 -2.40 -4.87
C TRP A 172 -9.37 -3.10 -3.56
N LEU A 173 -10.64 -3.50 -3.42
CA LEU A 173 -11.10 -4.26 -2.27
C LEU A 173 -10.41 -5.62 -2.15
N LEU A 174 -10.19 -6.33 -3.27
CA LEU A 174 -9.46 -7.60 -3.25
C LEU A 174 -8.00 -7.43 -2.79
N ILE A 175 -7.32 -6.37 -3.24
CA ILE A 175 -5.94 -6.07 -2.81
C ILE A 175 -5.90 -5.69 -1.33
N ALA A 176 -6.85 -4.87 -0.86
CA ALA A 176 -6.96 -4.49 0.53
C ALA A 176 -7.25 -5.70 1.43
N TRP A 177 -8.19 -6.55 1.01
CA TRP A 177 -8.53 -7.80 1.71
C TRP A 177 -7.34 -8.76 1.79
N TRP A 178 -6.61 -8.93 0.68
CA TRP A 178 -5.43 -9.77 0.65
C TRP A 178 -4.30 -9.20 1.52
N THR A 179 -4.13 -7.87 1.52
CA THR A 179 -3.17 -7.18 2.40
C THR A 179 -3.53 -7.37 3.87
N GLY A 180 -4.78 -7.08 4.26
CA GLY A 180 -5.27 -7.26 5.63
C GLY A 180 -5.19 -8.71 6.08
N GLY A 181 -5.55 -9.66 5.20
CA GLY A 181 -5.39 -11.10 5.42
C GLY A 181 -3.95 -11.49 5.73
N ALA A 182 -3.00 -11.06 4.90
CA ALA A 182 -1.59 -11.34 5.10
C ALA A 182 -1.03 -10.76 6.41
N TRP A 183 -1.51 -9.59 6.84
CA TRP A 183 -1.14 -9.04 8.14
C TRP A 183 -1.55 -9.97 9.29
N VAL A 184 -2.74 -10.55 9.25
CA VAL A 184 -3.23 -11.47 10.30
C VAL A 184 -2.39 -12.75 10.35
N LEU A 185 -1.83 -13.21 9.22
CA LEU A 185 -0.91 -14.37 9.18
C LEU A 185 0.38 -14.18 9.99
N TYR A 186 0.73 -12.95 10.39
CA TYR A 186 1.87 -12.70 11.28
C TYR A 186 1.56 -12.98 12.76
N PHE A 187 0.29 -13.18 13.13
CA PHE A 187 -0.17 -13.35 14.51
C PHE A 187 -0.63 -14.78 14.83
N ASP A 188 -0.77 -15.62 13.82
CA ASP A 188 -1.17 -17.02 13.96
C ASP A 188 -0.40 -17.88 12.95
N ASP A 189 -0.42 -19.20 13.10
CA ASP A 189 0.28 -20.10 12.16
C ASP A 189 -0.29 -19.98 10.75
N ALA A 190 0.50 -19.43 9.82
CA ALA A 190 0.02 -19.01 8.52
C ALA A 190 -0.62 -20.15 7.68
N PRO A 191 -0.02 -21.35 7.55
CA PRO A 191 -0.65 -22.45 6.81
C PRO A 191 -1.97 -22.91 7.43
N THR A 192 -2.03 -22.96 8.76
CA THR A 192 -3.22 -23.40 9.49
C THR A 192 -4.34 -22.36 9.35
N LEU A 193 -4.04 -21.09 9.60
CA LEU A 193 -5.01 -20.00 9.50
C LEU A 193 -5.58 -19.85 8.08
N VAL A 194 -4.75 -20.00 7.03
CA VAL A 194 -5.25 -20.00 5.64
C VAL A 194 -6.24 -21.14 5.39
N ARG A 195 -5.97 -22.33 5.93
CA ARG A 195 -6.88 -23.47 5.81
C ARG A 195 -8.20 -23.20 6.54
N GLU A 196 -8.12 -22.65 7.74
CA GLU A 196 -9.31 -22.32 8.55
C GLU A 196 -10.17 -21.22 7.93
N LEU A 197 -9.54 -20.22 7.31
CA LEU A 197 -10.25 -19.19 6.54
C LEU A 197 -10.96 -19.81 5.33
N ALA A 198 -10.31 -20.77 4.64
CA ALA A 198 -10.89 -21.46 3.50
C ALA A 198 -12.03 -22.42 3.88
N THR A 199 -12.00 -23.02 5.08
CA THR A 199 -13.07 -23.90 5.59
C THR A 199 -14.15 -23.16 6.37
N PHE A 200 -14.09 -21.83 6.46
CA PHE A 200 -14.97 -20.99 7.28
C PHE A 200 -14.94 -21.31 8.79
N GLN A 201 -13.83 -21.88 9.29
CA GLN A 201 -13.66 -22.30 10.68
C GLN A 201 -12.75 -21.40 11.51
N ALA A 202 -12.18 -20.34 10.91
CA ALA A 202 -11.29 -19.43 11.63
C ALA A 202 -11.98 -18.70 12.80
N SER A 203 -11.16 -18.23 13.75
CA SER A 203 -11.65 -17.47 14.90
C SER A 203 -12.37 -16.18 14.49
N ALA A 204 -13.36 -15.75 15.27
CA ALA A 204 -14.07 -14.49 15.06
C ALA A 204 -13.11 -13.29 15.05
N THR A 205 -12.05 -13.34 15.86
CA THR A 205 -10.97 -12.35 15.91
C THR A 205 -10.19 -12.26 14.61
N ALA A 206 -9.97 -13.36 13.90
CA ALA A 206 -9.30 -13.33 12.60
C ALA A 206 -10.19 -12.61 11.56
N TYR A 207 -11.46 -12.96 11.48
CA TYR A 207 -12.39 -12.32 10.52
C TYR A 207 -12.58 -10.82 10.78
N THR A 208 -12.78 -10.42 12.04
CA THR A 208 -12.94 -9.00 12.39
C THR A 208 -11.67 -8.21 12.09
N SER A 209 -10.49 -8.77 12.36
CA SER A 209 -9.21 -8.12 12.04
C SER A 209 -9.04 -7.91 10.54
N ILE A 210 -9.34 -8.93 9.72
CA ILE A 210 -9.28 -8.81 8.25
C ILE A 210 -10.27 -7.75 7.77
N ALA A 211 -11.50 -7.76 8.28
CA ALA A 211 -12.54 -6.81 7.87
C ALA A 211 -12.19 -5.36 8.23
N VAL A 212 -11.54 -5.10 9.37
CA VAL A 212 -11.11 -3.75 9.78
C VAL A 212 -9.93 -3.25 8.95
N LEU A 213 -9.07 -4.15 8.47
CA LEU A 213 -7.88 -3.81 7.69
C LEU A 213 -8.14 -3.74 6.17
N THR A 214 -9.33 -4.12 5.71
CA THR A 214 -9.78 -4.07 4.31
C THR A 214 -10.43 -2.73 3.99
#